data_AF-A0A2R5FL31-F1
#
_entry.id   AF-A0A2R5FL31-F1
#
_cell.length_a   1.000
_cell.length_b   1.000
_cell.length_c   1.000
_cell.angle_alpha   90.00
_cell.angle_beta   90.00
_cell.angle_gamma   90.00
#
_symmetry.space_group_name_H-M   'P 1'
#
loop_
_entity.id
_entity.type
_entity.pdbx_description
1 polymer ?
#
loop_
_entity_poly.entity_id
_entity_poly.type
_entity_poly.pdbx_seq_one_letter_code
_entity_poly.pdbx_strand_id
1 'polypeptide(L)' 'MNPIELEWQHLKKDELAGKMFNDELELAYAVIDGVQARGEKRNHSTKRVKFNSNNSG' A
#
# COMPACT_ATOMS: atom_id res chain seq x y z
N MET A 1 13.90 5.28 -14.46
CA MET A 1 13.18 5.50 -13.20
C MET A 1 11.97 4.56 -13.21
N ASN A 2 11.70 3.83 -12.13
CA ASN A 2 10.62 2.84 -12.09
C ASN A 2 9.28 3.54 -11.87
N PRO A 3 8.25 3.37 -12.73
CA PRO A 3 6.95 4.06 -12.60
C PRO A 3 6.28 3.89 -11.23
N ILE A 4 6.58 2.82 -10.50
CA ILE A 4 6.04 2.59 -9.15
C ILE A 4 6.50 3.63 -8.12
N GLU A 5 7.65 4.27 -8.33
CA GLU A 5 8.21 5.25 -7.39
C GLU A 5 7.29 6.47 -7.24
N LEU A 6 6.68 6.92 -8.33
CA LEU A 6 5.71 8.02 -8.33
C LEU A 6 4.44 7.64 -7.57
N GLU A 7 3.97 6.41 -7.75
CA GLU A 7 2.80 5.88 -7.03
C GLU A 7 3.02 5.79 -5.52
N TRP A 8 4.26 5.47 -5.10
CA TRP A 8 4.65 5.50 -3.69
C TRP A 8 4.75 6.92 -3.12
N GLN A 9 5.19 7.88 -3.94
CA GLN A 9 5.24 9.29 -3.53
C GLN A 9 3.85 9.84 -3.26
N HIS A 10 2.88 9.55 -4.15
CA HIS A 10 1.48 9.90 -3.93
C HIS A 10 0.95 9.20 -2.67
N LEU A 11 1.15 7.89 -2.54
CA LEU A 11 0.70 7.12 -1.36
C LEU A 11 1.13 7.75 -0.03
N LYS A 12 2.41 8.13 0.06
CA LYS A 12 2.97 8.74 1.27
C LYS A 12 2.41 10.13 1.55
N LYS A 13 2.18 10.92 0.50
CA LYS A 13 1.77 12.32 0.61
C LYS A 13 0.27 12.46 0.85
N ASP A 14 -0.54 11.75 0.08
CA ASP A 14 -1.97 11.99 0.00
C ASP A 14 -2.74 11.03 0.92
N GLU A 15 -2.34 9.76 0.98
CA GLU A 15 -3.03 8.73 1.76
C GLU A 15 -2.46 8.56 3.17
N LEU A 16 -1.14 8.50 3.33
CA LEU A 16 -0.52 8.39 4.66
C LEU A 16 -0.33 9.76 5.34
N ALA A 17 -0.27 10.83 4.56
CA ALA A 17 -0.26 12.22 5.02
C ALA A 17 0.68 12.54 6.20
N GLY A 18 1.85 11.90 6.25
CA GLY A 18 2.83 12.11 7.34
C GLY A 18 2.43 11.51 8.69
N LYS A 19 1.46 10.58 8.73
CA LYS A 19 1.12 9.82 9.93
C LYS A 19 2.35 9.06 10.46
N MET A 20 2.57 9.15 11.77
CA MET A 20 3.55 8.33 12.47
C MET A 20 2.91 7.00 12.89
N PHE A 21 3.70 5.93 12.86
CA PHE A 21 3.27 4.57 13.18
C PHE A 21 4.11 4.04 14.34
N ASN A 22 3.47 3.32 15.26
CA ASN A 22 4.16 2.78 16.44
C ASN A 22 4.95 1.52 16.11
N ASP A 23 4.48 0.73 15.13
CA ASP A 23 5.10 -0.50 14.69
C ASP A 23 4.86 -0.77 13.19
N GLU A 24 5.50 -1.83 12.68
CA GLU A 24 5.40 -2.26 11.29
C GLU A 24 3.99 -2.76 10.93
N LEU A 25 3.27 -3.33 11.89
CA LEU A 25 1.91 -3.84 11.66
C LEU A 25 0.93 -2.69 11.40
N GLU A 26 1.01 -1.62 12.20
CA GLU A 26 0.23 -0.41 12.02
C GLU A 26 0.54 0.26 10.67
N LEU A 27 1.83 0.34 10.31
CA LEU A 27 2.26 0.84 8.99
C LEU A 27 1.68 -0.01 7.86
N ALA A 28 1.74 -1.34 7.96
CA ALA A 28 1.24 -2.25 6.94
C ALA A 28 -0.27 -2.08 6.72
N TYR A 29 -1.06 -1.96 7.80
CA TYR A 29 -2.49 -1.68 7.70
C TYR A 29 -2.77 -0.33 7.06
N ALA A 30 -2.07 0.73 7.46
CA ALA A 30 -2.27 2.05 6.88
C ALA A 30 -1.93 2.10 5.39
N VAL A 31 -0.90 1.37 4.94
CA VAL A 31 -0.56 1.23 3.52
C VAL A 31 -1.67 0.49 2.76
N ILE A 32 -2.21 -0.60 3.32
CA ILE A 32 -3.31 -1.35 2.71
C ILE A 32 -4.56 -0.45 2.57
N ASP A 33 -4.93 0.25 3.63
CA ASP A 33 -6.10 1.13 3.66
C ASP A 33 -5.92 2.31 2.69
N GLY A 34 -4.73 2.90 2.64
CA GLY A 34 -4.42 3.98 1.69
C GLY A 34 -4.55 3.53 0.23
N VAL A 35 -4.01 2.35 -0.11
CA VAL A 35 -4.15 1.79 -1.46
C VAL A 35 -5.62 1.52 -1.79
N GLN A 36 -6.39 0.97 -0.86
CA GLN A 36 -7.81 0.70 -1.05
C GLN A 36 -8.63 1.98 -1.25
N ALA A 37 -8.46 2.98 -0.37
CA ALA A 37 -9.15 4.26 -0.45
C ALA A 37 -8.85 4.99 -1.78
N ARG A 38 -7.59 4.93 -2.23
CA ARG A 38 -7.19 5.48 -3.53
C ARG A 38 -7.87 4.76 -4.70
N GLY A 39 -7.99 3.44 -4.62
CA GLY A 39 -8.71 2.63 -5.60
C GLY A 39 -10.19 3.00 -5.66
N GLU A 40 -10.87 3.03 -4.52
CA GLU A 40 -12.29 3.38 -4.39
C GLU A 40 -12.58 4.78 -4.96
N LYS A 41 -11.74 5.77 -4.63
CA LYS A 41 -11.84 7.14 -5.16
C LYS A 41 -11.76 7.21 -6.69
N ARG A 42 -11.08 6.23 -7.31
CA ARG A 42 -10.89 6.15 -8.78
C ARG A 42 -11.79 5.10 -9.44
N ASN A 43 -12.78 4.55 -8.74
CA ASN A 43 -13.64 3.44 -9.23
C ASN A 43 -12.84 2.19 -9.67
N HIS A 44 -11.75 1.89 -8.97
CA HIS A 44 -10.95 0.69 -9.19
C HIS A 44 -10.99 -0.22 -7.96
N SER A 45 -11.07 -1.53 -8.19
CA SER A 45 -10.95 -2.51 -7.11
C SER A 45 -9.50 -2.87 -6.85
N THR A 46 -9.10 -2.88 -5.58
CA THR A 46 -7.77 -3.33 -5.14
C THR A 46 -7.84 -4.77 -4.66
N LYS A 47 -6.84 -5.59 -4.99
CA LYS A 47 -6.74 -6.97 -4.52
C LYS A 47 -5.42 -7.18 -3.79
N ARG A 48 -5.48 -7.78 -2.60
CA ARG A 48 -4.30 -8.25 -1.88
C ARG A 48 -3.86 -9.59 -2.45
N VAL A 49 -2.62 -9.66 -2.93
CA VAL A 49 -2.02 -10.90 -3.43
C VAL A 49 -1.07 -11.44 -2.37
N LYS A 50 -1.30 -12.68 -1.92
CA LYS A 50 -0.34 -13.41 -1.10
C LYS A 50 0.53 -14.24 -2.04
N PHE A 51 1.83 -13.96 -2.07
CA PHE A 51 2.75 -14.83 -2.79
C PHE A 51 2.83 -16.16 -2.05
N ASN A 52 2.59 -17.26 -2.75
CA ASN A 52 2.89 -18.58 -2.21
C ASN A 52 4.41 -18.67 -2.08
N SER A 53 4.89 -18.79 -0.85
CA SER A 53 6.26 -19.23 -0.60
C SER A 53 6.35 -20.67 -1.11
N ASN A 54 6.92 -20.87 -2.29
CA ASN A 54 7.33 -22.20 -2.72
C ASN A 54 8.36 -22.67 -1.70
N ASN A 55 7.94 -23.55 -0.80
CA ASN A 55 8.87 -24.26 0.06
C ASN A 55 9.57 -25.29 -0.82
N SER A 56 10.61 -24.84 -1.54
CA SER A 56 11.55 -25.73 -2.20
C SER A 56 12.39 -26.36 -1.07
N GLY A 57 11.88 -27.46 -0.53
CA GLY A 57 12.62 -28.35 0.36
C GLY A 57 13.70 -29.13 -0.38
#